data_AF-A0A844A688-F1
#
_entry.id   AF-A0A844A688-F1
#
_cell.length_a   1.000
_cell.length_b   1.000
_cell.length_c   1.000
_cell.angle_alpha   90.00
_cell.angle_beta   90.00
_cell.angle_gamma   90.00
#
_symmetry.space_group_name_H-M   'P 1'
#
loop_
_entity.id
_entity.type
_entity.pdbx_description
1 polymer ?
#
loop_
_entity_poly.entity_id
_entity_poly.type
_entity_poly.pdbx_seq_one_letter_code
_entity_poly.pdbx_strand_id
1 'polypeptide(L)'
;MTDLPTVQALIDAHKAAMQRYDDLPDGDVPDEVDAEMTKAAEALCTYRPATIEGVHRKAEYMMSCDVFVGGESGEPEFTQAQLISGFLPVGA
;
A
#
# COMPACT_ATOMS: atom_id res chain seq x y z
N MET A 1 6.57 -17.01 12.62
CA MET A 1 5.90 -17.45 11.39
C MET A 1 4.50 -16.83 11.36
N THR A 2 4.43 -15.52 11.10
CA THR A 2 3.20 -14.69 11.09
C THR A 2 3.24 -13.72 9.90
N ASP A 3 3.69 -14.22 8.75
CA ASP A 3 3.97 -13.38 7.59
C ASP A 3 2.67 -12.97 6.85
N LEU A 4 1.91 -13.96 6.38
CA LEU A 4 0.65 -13.73 5.67
C LEU A 4 -0.40 -12.95 6.49
N PRO A 5 -0.61 -13.24 7.80
CA PRO A 5 -1.52 -12.43 8.62
C PRO A 5 -1.08 -10.97 8.75
N THR A 6 0.23 -10.69 8.79
CA THR A 6 0.73 -9.31 8.86
C THR A 6 0.50 -8.59 7.53
N VAL A 7 0.79 -9.24 6.40
CA VAL A 7 0.48 -8.68 5.07
C VAL A 7 -1.01 -8.39 4.95
N GLN A 8 -1.87 -9.31 5.38
CA GLN A 8 -3.32 -9.12 5.30
C GLN A 8 -3.78 -7.94 6.19
N ALA A 9 -3.24 -7.81 7.41
CA ALA A 9 -3.55 -6.67 8.28
C ALA A 9 -3.13 -5.32 7.68
N LEU A 10 -1.98 -5.25 6.98
CA LEU A 10 -1.54 -4.05 6.28
C LEU A 10 -2.45 -3.71 5.09
N ILE A 11 -2.87 -4.73 4.33
CA ILE A 11 -3.84 -4.56 3.23
C ILE A 11 -5.17 -4.04 3.77
N ASP A 12 -5.68 -4.63 4.84
CA ASP A 12 -6.95 -4.23 5.44
C ASP A 12 -6.90 -2.81 5.99
N ALA A 13 -5.75 -2.41 6.59
CA ALA A 13 -5.53 -1.04 7.03
C ALA A 13 -5.53 -0.03 5.87
N HIS A 14 -4.84 -0.35 4.76
CA HIS A 14 -4.84 0.53 3.59
C HIS A 14 -6.23 0.64 2.95
N LYS A 15 -6.96 -0.48 2.83
CA LYS A 15 -8.35 -0.47 2.35
C LYS A 15 -9.28 0.36 3.24
N ALA A 16 -9.11 0.28 4.57
CA ALA A 16 -9.90 1.08 5.49
C ALA A 16 -9.60 2.58 5.35
N ALA A 17 -8.33 2.96 5.14
CA ALA A 17 -7.95 4.35 4.88
C ALA A 17 -8.54 4.86 3.56
N MET A 18 -8.46 4.07 2.49
CA MET A 18 -9.09 4.38 1.19
C MET A 18 -10.60 4.54 1.32
N GLN A 19 -11.28 3.63 2.03
CA GLN A 19 -12.73 3.74 2.24
C GLN A 19 -13.10 5.03 2.97
N ARG A 20 -12.29 5.47 3.94
CA ARG A 20 -12.54 6.75 4.62
C ARG A 20 -12.44 7.93 3.67
N TYR A 21 -11.51 7.89 2.73
CA TYR A 21 -11.40 8.90 1.67
C TYR A 21 -12.63 8.86 0.75
N ASP A 22 -13.03 7.68 0.30
CA ASP A 22 -14.19 7.50 -0.58
C ASP A 22 -15.52 7.93 0.08
N ASP A 23 -15.60 7.84 1.41
CA ASP A 23 -16.76 8.24 2.20
C ASP A 23 -16.81 9.75 2.51
N LEU A 24 -15.79 10.53 2.14
CA LEU A 24 -15.78 11.97 2.36
C LEU A 24 -16.86 12.67 1.53
N PRO A 25 -17.53 13.71 2.07
CA PRO A 25 -18.37 14.56 1.26
C PRO A 25 -17.53 15.31 0.21
N ASP A 26 -18.13 15.65 -0.93
CA ASP A 26 -17.46 16.46 -1.96
C ASP A 26 -16.84 17.72 -1.35
N GLY A 27 -15.53 17.90 -1.52
CA GLY A 27 -14.78 19.00 -0.93
C GLY A 27 -13.29 18.70 -0.76
N ASP A 28 -12.62 19.52 0.05
CA ASP A 28 -11.21 19.31 0.37
C ASP A 28 -11.04 18.07 1.26
N VAL A 29 -10.02 17.27 0.95
CA VAL A 29 -9.65 16.09 1.74
C VAL A 29 -8.97 16.57 3.03
N PRO A 30 -9.44 16.16 4.22
CA PRO A 30 -8.76 16.50 5.47
C PRO A 30 -7.34 15.95 5.51
N ASP A 31 -6.37 16.77 5.95
CA ASP A 31 -4.95 16.37 6.07
C ASP A 31 -4.74 15.06 6.84
N GLU A 32 -5.60 14.77 7.82
CA GLU A 32 -5.52 13.54 8.61
C GLU A 32 -5.88 12.27 7.82
N VAL A 33 -6.82 12.38 6.87
CA VAL A 33 -7.24 11.27 6.00
C VAL A 33 -6.17 11.00 4.95
N ASP A 34 -5.64 12.05 4.34
CA ASP A 34 -4.53 11.96 3.39
C ASP A 34 -3.29 11.34 4.05
N ALA A 35 -2.89 11.85 5.22
CA ALA A 35 -1.76 11.31 5.98
C ALA A 35 -1.97 9.85 6.41
N GLU A 36 -3.20 9.44 6.74
CA GLU A 36 -3.52 8.06 7.08
C GLU A 36 -3.36 7.13 5.85
N MET A 37 -3.87 7.54 4.69
CA MET A 37 -3.71 6.81 3.43
C MET A 37 -2.25 6.64 3.05
N THR A 38 -1.49 7.74 3.01
CA THR A 38 -0.06 7.71 2.67
C THR A 38 0.69 6.77 3.63
N LYS A 39 0.45 6.90 4.93
CA LYS A 39 1.13 6.06 5.94
C LYS A 39 0.79 4.57 5.79
N ALA A 40 -0.45 4.23 5.49
CA ALA A 40 -0.86 2.85 5.28
C ALA A 40 -0.22 2.26 4.00
N ALA A 41 -0.14 3.05 2.93
CA ALA A 41 0.53 2.67 1.70
C ALA A 41 2.04 2.51 1.88
N GLU A 42 2.70 3.42 2.60
CA GLU A 42 4.12 3.32 2.96
C GLU A 42 4.43 2.06 3.77
N ALA A 43 3.54 1.70 4.71
CA ALA A 43 3.68 0.48 5.49
C ALA A 43 3.66 -0.77 4.60
N LEU A 44 2.80 -0.80 3.57
CA LEU A 44 2.80 -1.86 2.57
C LEU A 44 4.10 -1.87 1.76
N CYS A 45 4.54 -0.73 1.24
CA CYS A 45 5.78 -0.61 0.47
C CYS A 45 7.00 -1.13 1.24
N THR A 46 7.14 -0.73 2.50
CA THR A 46 8.31 -1.02 3.35
C THR A 46 8.30 -2.42 3.97
N TYR A 47 7.12 -3.01 4.22
CA TYR A 47 7.03 -4.34 4.79
C TYR A 47 7.68 -5.38 3.88
N ARG A 48 8.52 -6.24 4.47
CA ARG A 48 9.25 -7.32 3.79
C ARG A 48 8.68 -8.67 4.21
N PRO A 49 7.81 -9.28 3.38
CA PRO A 49 7.32 -10.60 3.69
C PRO A 49 8.47 -11.62 3.71
N ALA A 50 8.48 -12.50 4.71
CA ALA A 50 9.45 -13.57 4.89
C ALA A 50 9.08 -14.86 4.11
N THR A 51 7.87 -14.92 3.53
CA THR A 51 7.34 -16.07 2.79
C THR A 51 6.96 -15.68 1.36
N ILE A 52 7.01 -16.65 0.44
CA ILE A 52 6.64 -16.42 -0.95
C ILE A 52 5.13 -16.14 -1.08
N GLU A 53 4.31 -16.74 -0.21
CA GLU A 53 2.88 -16.47 -0.13
C GLU A 53 2.60 -15.02 0.28
N GLY A 54 3.34 -14.50 1.27
CA GLY A 54 3.26 -13.10 1.68
C GLY A 54 3.70 -12.14 0.57
N VAL A 55 4.77 -12.48 -0.15
CA VAL A 55 5.24 -11.73 -1.33
C VAL A 55 4.16 -11.68 -2.41
N HIS A 56 3.61 -12.83 -2.81
CA HIS A 56 2.57 -12.89 -3.84
C HIS A 56 1.31 -12.14 -3.42
N ARG A 57 0.89 -12.26 -2.15
CA ARG A 57 -0.30 -11.55 -1.66
C ARG A 57 -0.12 -10.04 -1.65
N LYS A 58 1.04 -9.56 -1.22
CA LYS A 58 1.37 -8.13 -1.28
C LYS A 58 1.40 -7.63 -2.72
N ALA A 59 2.05 -8.36 -3.62
CA ALA A 59 2.16 -7.99 -5.04
C ALA A 59 0.79 -7.96 -5.72
N GLU A 60 -0.04 -8.98 -5.52
CA GLU A 60 -1.42 -9.04 -6.03
C GLU A 60 -2.20 -7.79 -5.63
N TYR A 61 -2.14 -7.41 -4.35
CA TYR A 61 -2.85 -6.22 -3.88
C TYR A 61 -2.32 -4.93 -4.51
N MET A 62 -1.00 -4.72 -4.47
CA MET A 62 -0.38 -3.50 -5.01
C MET A 62 -0.62 -3.35 -6.51
N MET A 63 -0.60 -4.45 -7.29
CA MET A 63 -0.88 -4.41 -8.72
C MET A 63 -2.35 -4.10 -9.06
N SER A 64 -3.27 -4.29 -8.11
CA SER A 64 -4.70 -4.04 -8.29
C SER A 64 -5.16 -2.66 -7.83
N CYS A 65 -4.24 -1.80 -7.37
CA CYS A 65 -4.57 -0.55 -6.71
C CYS A 65 -3.78 0.63 -7.30
N ASP A 66 -4.52 1.58 -7.84
CA ASP A 66 -4.00 2.71 -8.63
C ASP A 66 -3.01 3.60 -7.86
N VAL A 67 -3.14 3.69 -6.54
CA VAL A 67 -2.18 4.35 -5.64
C VAL A 67 -0.75 3.87 -5.89
N PHE A 68 -0.57 2.57 -6.17
CA PHE A 68 0.74 1.96 -6.36
C PHE A 68 1.20 1.89 -7.81
N VAL A 69 0.27 1.72 -8.77
CA VAL A 69 0.63 1.49 -10.19
C VAL A 69 0.40 2.71 -11.08
N GLY A 70 -0.24 3.76 -10.56
CA GLY A 70 -0.75 4.90 -11.34
C GLY A 70 -2.04 4.49 -12.04
N GLY A 71 -3.10 5.29 -11.86
CA GLY A 71 -4.35 5.13 -12.61
C GLY A 71 -4.18 5.49 -14.09
N GLU A 72 -5.26 5.38 -14.89
CA GLU A 72 -5.25 5.63 -16.35
C GLU A 72 -4.72 7.02 -16.79
N SER A 73 -4.52 7.96 -15.87
CA SER A 73 -4.13 9.36 -16.18
C SER A 73 -3.08 9.96 -15.23
N GLY A 74 -2.54 9.19 -14.28
CA GLY A 74 -1.69 9.72 -13.20
C GLY A 74 -0.35 9.03 -13.09
N GLU A 75 0.68 9.79 -12.69
CA GLU A 75 1.92 9.18 -12.19
C GLU A 75 1.62 8.45 -10.87
N PRO A 76 2.23 7.28 -10.61
CA PRO A 76 2.07 6.60 -9.34
C PRO A 76 2.53 7.49 -8.18
N GLU A 77 1.82 7.44 -7.05
CA GLU A 77 2.19 8.20 -5.84
C GLU A 77 3.56 7.77 -5.27
N PHE A 78 3.98 6.54 -5.59
CA PHE A 78 5.23 5.96 -5.14
C PHE A 78 6.20 5.77 -6.30
N THR A 79 7.46 6.12 -6.07
CA THR A 79 8.54 5.81 -7.01
C THR A 79 8.72 4.30 -7.15
N GLN A 80 9.23 3.86 -8.31
CA GLN A 80 9.57 2.46 -8.53
C GLN A 80 10.44 1.87 -7.40
N ALA A 81 11.41 2.65 -6.90
CA ALA A 81 12.28 2.24 -5.81
C ALA A 81 11.51 1.96 -4.50
N GLN A 82 10.51 2.81 -4.16
CA GLN A 82 9.68 2.60 -2.98
C GLN A 82 8.83 1.33 -3.10
N LEU A 83 8.22 1.11 -4.27
CA LEU A 83 7.38 -0.07 -4.54
C LEU A 83 8.15 -1.39 -4.39
N ILE A 84 9.39 -1.44 -4.90
CA ILE A 84 10.20 -2.67 -4.86
C ILE A 84 10.99 -2.86 -3.56
N SER A 85 11.10 -1.82 -2.71
CA SER A 85 11.96 -1.83 -1.52
C SER A 85 11.65 -2.95 -0.51
N GLY A 86 10.38 -3.35 -0.44
CA GLY A 86 9.91 -4.45 0.41
C GLY A 86 9.97 -5.84 -0.25
N PHE A 87 10.35 -5.93 -1.52
CA PHE A 87 10.56 -7.20 -2.25
C PHE A 87 12.03 -7.59 -2.35
N LEU A 88 12.94 -6.64 -2.15
CA LEU A 88 14.38 -6.87 -2.20
C LEU A 88 14.90 -7.40 -0.84
N PRO A 89 15.91 -8.29 -0.86
CA PRO A 89 16.58 -8.73 0.35
C PRO A 89 17.27 -7.55 1.06
N VAL A 90 17.45 -7.66 2.37
CA VAL A 90 18.19 -6.65 3.16
C VAL A 90 19.62 -6.56 2.61
N GLY A 91 19.97 -5.41 2.00
CA GLY A 91 21.32 -5.13 1.50
C GLY A 91 21.53 -5.27 -0.01
N ALA A 92 20.45 -5.37 -0.80
CA ALA A 92 20.49 -5.20 -2.25
C ALA A 92 20.78 -3.75 -2.66
#